data_AF-A0A948BP55-F1
#
_entry.id   AF-A0A948BP55-F1
#
_cell.length_a   1.000
_cell.length_b   1.000
_cell.length_c   1.000
_cell.angle_alpha   90.00
_cell.angle_beta   90.00
_cell.angle_gamma   90.00
#
_symmetry.space_group_name_H-M   'P 1'
#
loop_
_entity.id
_entity.type
_entity.pdbx_description
1 polymer ?
#
loop_
_entity_poly.entity_id
_entity_poly.type
_entity_poly.pdbx_seq_one_letter_code
_entity_poly.pdbx_strand_id
1 'polypeptide(L)'
;MEKFKEKNKENWRGAGFWVKEIEKAGLKDKLRFFNDVVVEKRAPHSGTSYGDPVLTDVMLDGQKCDVYHSDHSDRDTWHRIFIHLKI
;
A
#
# COMPACT_ATOMS: atom_id res chain seq x y z
N MET A 1 22.71 -18.17 -20.57
CA MET A 1 22.37 -17.78 -19.18
C MET A 1 20.87 -17.58 -19.11
N GLU A 2 20.19 -18.54 -18.50
CA GLU A 2 18.74 -18.50 -18.27
C GLU A 2 18.39 -17.32 -17.35
N LYS A 3 17.53 -16.41 -17.83
CA LYS A 3 16.93 -15.38 -16.98
C LYS A 3 15.97 -16.09 -16.04
N PHE A 4 16.38 -16.28 -14.78
CA PHE A 4 15.51 -16.73 -13.71
C PHE A 4 14.29 -15.79 -13.65
N LYS A 5 13.14 -16.30 -14.09
CA LYS A 5 11.84 -15.70 -13.78
C LYS A 5 11.66 -15.83 -12.26
N GLU A 6 11.86 -14.73 -11.51
CA GLU A 6 11.38 -14.61 -10.13
C GLU A 6 9.84 -14.63 -10.12
N LYS A 7 9.26 -15.79 -10.40
CA LYS A 7 7.85 -16.07 -10.14
C LYS A 7 7.73 -16.35 -8.65
N ASN A 8 6.96 -15.50 -7.96
CA ASN A 8 6.54 -15.62 -6.57
C ASN A 8 7.53 -15.14 -5.51
N LYS A 9 7.96 -13.86 -5.58
CA LYS A 9 8.24 -13.14 -4.33
C LYS A 9 6.90 -12.89 -3.64
N GLU A 10 6.64 -13.60 -2.56
CA GLU A 10 5.60 -13.18 -1.61
C GLU A 10 5.92 -11.72 -1.21
N ASN A 11 4.99 -10.80 -1.44
CA ASN A 11 5.19 -9.36 -1.16
C ASN A 11 5.11 -9.06 0.35
N TRP A 12 5.58 -9.99 1.19
CA TRP A 12 5.75 -9.83 2.62
C TRP A 12 7.01 -9.01 2.90
N ARG A 13 6.98 -7.74 2.49
CA ARG A 13 7.96 -6.74 2.89
C ARG A 13 7.37 -5.96 4.07
N GLY A 14 8.13 -5.82 5.16
CA GLY A 14 7.65 -5.14 6.37
C GLY A 14 7.30 -3.67 6.12
N ALA A 15 6.53 -3.06 7.04
CA ALA A 15 6.04 -1.69 6.92
C ALA A 15 7.15 -0.66 6.58
N GLY A 16 8.34 -0.79 7.17
CA GLY A 16 9.48 0.11 6.91
C GLY A 16 9.99 0.08 5.46
N PHE A 17 9.82 -1.02 4.73
CA PHE A 17 10.13 -1.06 3.31
C PHE A 17 9.16 -0.18 2.51
N TRP A 18 7.86 -0.34 2.75
CA TRP A 18 6.83 0.39 2.02
C TRP A 18 6.82 1.87 2.33
N VAL A 19 7.13 2.26 3.57
CA VAL A 19 7.36 3.67 3.94
C VAL A 19 8.44 4.30 3.05
N LYS A 20 9.56 3.61 2.84
CA LYS A 20 10.65 4.11 1.97
C LYS A 20 10.25 4.21 0.51
N GLU A 21 9.46 3.26 0.00
CA GLU A 21 8.96 3.33 -1.37
C GLU A 21 7.97 4.50 -1.56
N ILE A 22 7.11 4.75 -0.58
CA ILE A 22 6.20 5.90 -0.56
C ILE A 22 6.99 7.22 -0.53
N GLU A 23 8.04 7.30 0.28
CA GLU A 23 8.94 8.47 0.33
C GLU A 23 9.67 8.69 -0.99
N LYS A 24 10.25 7.63 -1.56
CA LYS A 24 10.94 7.67 -2.85
C LYS A 24 10.01 8.08 -4.00
N ALA A 25 8.74 7.71 -3.94
CA ALA A 25 7.72 8.11 -4.89
C ALA A 25 7.20 9.54 -4.68
N GLY A 26 7.60 10.24 -3.60
CA GLY A 26 7.13 11.59 -3.28
C GLY A 26 5.65 11.63 -2.86
N LEU A 27 5.15 10.54 -2.28
CA LEU A 27 3.73 10.38 -1.92
C LEU A 27 3.45 10.61 -0.43
N LYS A 28 4.48 10.73 0.40
CA LYS A 28 4.35 10.83 1.87
C LYS A 28 3.42 11.96 2.31
N ASP A 29 3.56 13.15 1.72
CA ASP A 29 2.74 14.32 2.07
C ASP A 29 1.29 14.25 1.57
N LYS A 30 0.97 13.24 0.75
CA LYS A 30 -0.40 12.98 0.28
C LYS A 30 -1.14 11.96 1.14
N LEU A 31 -0.44 11.32 2.07
CA LEU A 31 -0.99 10.35 2.99
C LEU A 31 -1.14 10.98 4.38
N ARG A 32 -2.15 10.54 5.12
CA ARG A 32 -2.23 10.85 6.55
C ARG A 32 -1.12 10.10 7.28
N PHE A 33 -0.89 10.43 8.55
CA PHE A 33 -0.04 9.61 9.40
C PHE A 33 -0.51 8.16 9.34
N PHE A 34 0.43 7.22 9.28
CA PHE A 34 0.17 5.79 9.39
C PHE A 34 1.32 5.11 10.13
N ASN A 35 1.00 4.08 10.89
CA ASN A 35 1.95 3.29 11.67
C ASN A 35 2.01 1.83 11.23
N ASP A 36 1.14 1.42 10.31
CA ASP A 36 1.05 0.04 9.83
C ASP A 36 0.72 0.00 8.33
N VAL A 37 1.20 -1.05 7.67
CA VAL A 37 1.05 -1.25 6.23
C VAL A 37 0.65 -2.70 5.96
N VAL A 38 -0.47 -2.87 5.26
CA VAL A 38 -0.91 -4.15 4.70
C VAL A 38 -0.79 -4.09 3.19
N VAL A 39 -0.29 -5.16 2.57
CA VAL A 39 -0.13 -5.23 1.11
C VAL A 39 -0.76 -6.49 0.59
N GLU A 40 -1.67 -6.33 -0.37
CA GLU A 40 -2.46 -7.42 -0.91
C GLU A 40 -2.62 -7.29 -2.43
N LYS A 41 -2.94 -8.41 -3.06
CA LYS A 41 -3.20 -8.49 -4.52
C LYS A 41 -4.66 -8.28 -4.89
N ARG A 42 -5.53 -8.13 -3.88
CA ARG A 42 -6.95 -7.87 -4.04
C ARG A 42 -7.26 -6.56 -3.32
N ALA A 43 -8.16 -5.78 -3.91
CA ALA A 43 -8.71 -4.60 -3.26
C ALA A 43 -9.34 -4.98 -1.91
N PRO A 44 -9.38 -4.06 -0.94
CA PRO A 44 -10.08 -4.29 0.32
C PRO A 44 -11.56 -4.62 0.04
N HIS A 45 -12.13 -5.50 0.86
CA HIS A 45 -13.53 -5.90 0.69
C HIS A 45 -14.46 -4.70 0.94
N SER A 46 -15.58 -4.62 0.22
CA SER A 46 -16.52 -3.48 0.29
C SER A 46 -17.18 -3.27 1.66
N GLY A 47 -17.06 -4.25 2.57
CA GLY A 47 -17.50 -4.14 3.97
C GLY A 47 -16.39 -3.78 4.98
N THR A 48 -15.18 -3.46 4.51
CA THR A 48 -14.08 -3.03 5.39
C THR A 48 -14.09 -1.52 5.59
N SER A 49 -13.41 -1.04 6.63
CA SER A 49 -13.30 0.39 6.92
C SER A 49 -12.41 1.17 5.95
N TYR A 50 -11.81 0.53 4.93
CA TYR A 50 -10.87 1.21 4.04
C TYR A 50 -11.53 2.18 3.06
N GLY A 51 -12.81 2.00 2.74
CA GLY A 51 -13.54 2.87 1.81
C GLY A 51 -12.87 2.96 0.44
N ASP A 52 -12.89 4.17 -0.13
CA ASP A 52 -12.27 4.48 -1.43
C ASP A 52 -10.74 4.69 -1.31
N PRO A 53 -9.98 4.41 -2.37
CA PRO A 53 -8.54 4.64 -2.37
C PRO A 53 -8.22 6.13 -2.26
N VAL A 54 -7.29 6.48 -1.37
CA VAL A 54 -6.76 7.85 -1.23
C VAL A 54 -5.77 8.20 -2.33
N LEU A 55 -5.09 7.20 -2.89
CA LEU A 55 -4.21 7.32 -4.04
C LEU A 55 -4.51 6.19 -5.02
N THR A 56 -4.58 6.52 -6.30
CA THR A 56 -4.89 5.57 -7.37
C THR A 56 -3.79 5.53 -8.41
N ASP A 57 -3.53 4.33 -8.95
CA ASP A 57 -2.57 4.09 -10.03
C ASP A 57 -1.14 4.63 -9.77
N VAL A 58 -0.74 4.66 -8.50
CA VAL A 58 0.61 5.09 -8.10
C VAL A 58 1.64 3.97 -8.32
N MET A 59 2.90 4.34 -8.54
CA MET A 59 3.97 3.37 -8.74
C MET A 59 4.78 3.17 -7.46
N LEU A 60 4.77 1.96 -6.90
CA LEU A 60 5.56 1.55 -5.73
C LEU A 60 6.29 0.24 -6.04
N ASP A 61 7.60 0.15 -5.75
CA ASP A 61 8.44 -1.02 -6.09
C ASP A 61 8.31 -1.44 -7.58
N GLY A 62 8.08 -0.48 -8.47
CA GLY A 62 7.88 -0.72 -9.91
C GLY A 62 6.53 -1.35 -10.28
N GLN A 63 5.59 -1.47 -9.34
CA GLN A 63 4.23 -2.00 -9.56
C GLN A 63 3.20 -0.88 -9.46
N LYS A 64 2.12 -1.00 -10.24
CA LYS A 64 0.96 -0.10 -10.15
C LYS A 64 0.12 -0.49 -8.93
N CYS A 65 -0.24 0.49 -8.11
CA CYS A 65 -0.91 0.27 -6.84
C CYS A 65 -2.02 1.29 -6.58
N ASP A 66 -3.02 0.87 -5.80
CA ASP A 66 -3.90 1.80 -5.08
C ASP A 66 -3.55 1.77 -3.59
N VAL A 67 -3.68 2.91 -2.92
CA VAL A 67 -3.46 3.05 -1.48
C VAL A 67 -4.75 3.49 -0.81
N TYR A 68 -5.09 2.85 0.31
CA TYR A 68 -6.28 3.12 1.11
C TYR A 68 -5.85 3.41 2.55
N HIS A 69 -6.68 4.15 3.29
CA HIS A 69 -6.54 4.33 4.74
C HIS A 69 -7.65 3.61 5.48
N SER A 70 -7.33 2.93 6.60
CA SER A 70 -8.33 2.34 7.47
C SER A 70 -9.04 3.38 8.33
N ASP A 71 -8.38 4.51 8.55
CA ASP A 71 -8.78 5.64 9.36
C ASP A 71 -9.26 6.81 8.48
N HIS A 72 -10.46 7.29 8.75
CA HIS A 72 -11.10 8.38 8.00
C HIS A 72 -11.37 9.61 8.87
N SER A 73 -11.10 9.50 10.18
CA SER A 73 -11.31 10.58 11.14
C SER A 73 -10.10 10.77 12.05
N ASP A 74 -9.94 11.99 12.57
CA ASP A 74 -8.84 12.33 13.49
C ASP A 74 -9.00 11.68 14.88
N ARG A 75 -10.07 10.90 15.09
CA ARG A 75 -10.34 10.16 16.34
C ARG A 75 -9.92 8.69 16.25
N ASP A 76 -9.54 8.22 15.07
CA ASP A 76 -9.10 6.85 14.88
C ASP A 76 -7.73 6.65 15.53
N THR A 77 -7.53 5.52 16.21
CA THR A 77 -6.30 5.23 16.97
C THR A 77 -5.40 4.22 16.27
N TRP A 78 -5.90 3.61 15.19
CA TRP A 78 -5.18 2.65 14.37
C TRP A 78 -5.07 3.19 12.93
N HIS A 79 -3.89 3.74 12.61
CA HIS A 79 -3.64 4.41 11.35
C HIS A 79 -2.92 3.47 10.39
N ARG A 80 -3.66 2.64 9.67
CA ARG A 80 -3.11 1.64 8.75
C ARG A 80 -3.39 2.05 7.32
N ILE A 81 -2.37 1.91 6.47
CA ILE A 81 -2.58 1.93 5.02
C ILE A 81 -2.67 0.52 4.46
N PHE A 82 -3.51 0.35 3.45
CA PHE A 82 -3.60 -0.85 2.65
C PHE A 82 -3.14 -0.54 1.24
N ILE A 83 -2.18 -1.30 0.73
CA ILE A 83 -1.65 -1.17 -0.62
C ILE A 83 -2.19 -2.34 -1.44
N HIS A 84 -3.06 -2.02 -2.39
CA HIS A 84 -3.56 -2.97 -3.37
C HIS A 84 -2.64 -2.96 -4.59
N LEU A 85 -1.96 -4.08 -4.84
CA LEU A 85 -1.13 -4.28 -6.02
C LEU A 85 -2.01 -4.68 -7.21
N LYS A 86 -2.05 -3.84 -8.25
CA LYS A 86 -2.77 -4.14 -9.49
C LYS A 86 -1.88 -5.00 -10.38
N ILE A 87 -2.24 -6.28 -10.50
CA ILE A 87 -1.57 -7.28 -11.35
C ILE A 87 -2.27 -7.34 -12.70
#